data_AF-G7GZ79-F1
#
_entry.id   AF-G7GZ79-F1
#
_cell.length_a   1.000
_cell.length_b   1.000
_cell.length_c   1.000
_cell.angle_alpha   90.00
_cell.angle_beta   90.00
_cell.angle_gamma   90.00
#
_symmetry.space_group_name_H-M   'P 1'
#
loop_
_entity.id
_entity.type
_entity.pdbx_description
1 polymer ?
#
loop_
_entity_poly.entity_id
_entity_poly.type
_entity_poly.pdbx_seq_one_letter_code
_entity_poly.pdbx_strand_id
1 'polypeptide(L)'
;MGSGGNATRLESVRLDSMESARLAVDCHRVADSIDEHVALLRSGAYGSVRTQGSTTGYHRAVESVASRLAQRATELRAAARGLTARSGEIAEADDAAAQRIVRLDRGRWR
;
A
#
# COMPACT_ATOMS: atom_id res chain seq x y z
N MET A 1 37.30 -14.59 -10.37
CA MET A 1 37.12 -13.15 -10.09
C MET A 1 36.30 -12.59 -11.22
N GLY A 2 35.08 -12.10 -11.11
CA GLY A 2 34.15 -11.88 -10.01
C GLY A 2 32.96 -11.14 -10.64
N SER A 3 31.74 -11.52 -10.24
CA SER A 3 30.56 -10.67 -9.96
C SER A 3 30.48 -9.30 -10.66
N GLY A 4 29.39 -8.86 -11.28
CA GLY A 4 28.02 -9.33 -11.26
C GLY A 4 27.18 -8.26 -11.95
N GLY A 5 26.66 -8.57 -13.14
CA GLY A 5 25.66 -7.75 -13.81
C GLY A 5 24.27 -8.19 -13.34
N ASN A 6 23.96 -8.00 -12.06
CA ASN A 6 22.61 -8.23 -11.55
C ASN A 6 21.74 -7.02 -11.98
N ALA A 7 21.48 -6.94 -13.28
CA ALA A 7 20.40 -6.14 -13.82
C ALA A 7 19.13 -6.75 -13.25
N THR A 8 18.70 -6.22 -12.11
CA THR A 8 17.34 -6.37 -11.60
C THR A 8 16.44 -5.78 -12.67
N ARG A 9 16.08 -6.63 -13.63
CA ARG A 9 14.95 -6.46 -14.50
C ARG A 9 13.78 -6.29 -13.53
N LEU A 10 13.43 -5.04 -13.24
CA LEU A 10 12.13 -4.68 -12.72
C LEU A 10 11.16 -5.15 -13.80
N GLU A 11 10.83 -6.44 -13.78
CA GLU A 11 9.69 -6.96 -14.49
C GLU A 11 8.52 -6.14 -13.96
N SER A 12 8.08 -5.20 -14.79
CA SER A 12 6.86 -4.45 -14.59
C SER A 12 5.75 -5.49 -14.49
N VAL A 13 5.44 -5.92 -13.27
CA VAL A 13 4.28 -6.75 -12.97
C VAL A 13 3.09 -5.96 -13.49
N ARG A 14 2.51 -6.42 -14.60
CA ARG A 14 1.28 -5.84 -15.15
C ARG A 14 0.15 -6.30 -14.24
N LEU A 15 -0.13 -5.50 -13.22
CA LEU A 15 -1.31 -5.68 -12.39
C LEU A 15 -2.54 -5.38 -13.26
N ASP A 16 -3.52 -6.28 -13.23
CA ASP A 16 -4.84 -5.97 -13.78
C ASP A 16 -5.62 -5.04 -12.83
N SER A 17 -6.79 -4.56 -13.29
CA SER A 17 -7.61 -3.64 -12.51
C SER A 17 -8.05 -4.24 -11.17
N MET A 18 -8.38 -5.54 -11.14
CA MET A 18 -8.84 -6.23 -9.92
C MET A 18 -7.69 -6.44 -8.93
N GLU A 19 -6.51 -6.81 -9.41
CA GLU A 19 -5.32 -6.99 -8.59
C GLU A 19 -4.86 -5.66 -7.98
N SER A 20 -4.89 -4.58 -8.77
CA SER A 20 -4.61 -3.22 -8.30
C SER A 20 -5.60 -2.78 -7.21
N ALA A 21 -6.90 -3.05 -7.39
CA ALA A 21 -7.92 -2.74 -6.39
C ALA A 21 -7.75 -3.57 -5.11
N ARG A 22 -7.44 -4.87 -5.22
CA ARG A 22 -7.16 -5.73 -4.06
C ARG A 22 -5.96 -5.23 -3.26
N LEU A 23 -4.86 -4.91 -3.95
CA LEU A 23 -3.67 -4.41 -3.30
C LEU A 23 -3.92 -3.06 -2.61
N ALA A 24 -4.75 -2.19 -3.19
CA ALA A 24 -5.17 -0.94 -2.54
C ALA A 24 -5.92 -1.20 -1.21
N VAL A 25 -6.85 -2.17 -1.21
CA VAL A 25 -7.57 -2.60 0.00
C VAL A 25 -6.62 -3.15 1.06
N ASP A 26 -5.66 -3.97 0.65
CA ASP A 26 -4.66 -4.53 1.58
C ASP A 26 -3.77 -3.44 2.17
N CYS A 27 -3.32 -2.46 1.37
CA CYS A 27 -2.59 -1.31 1.87
C CYS A 27 -3.39 -0.50 2.89
N HIS A 28 -4.69 -0.29 2.66
CA HIS A 28 -5.56 0.37 3.64
C HIS A 28 -5.67 -0.42 4.93
N ARG A 29 -5.92 -1.73 4.85
CA ARG A 29 -6.04 -2.61 6.02
C ARG A 29 -4.77 -2.61 6.86
N VAL A 30 -3.59 -2.66 6.23
CA VAL A 30 -2.31 -2.60 6.95
C VAL A 30 -2.11 -1.22 7.59
N ALA A 31 -2.45 -0.14 6.90
CA ALA A 31 -2.35 1.22 7.46
C ALA A 31 -3.25 1.40 8.69
N ASP A 32 -4.47 0.88 8.65
CA ASP A 32 -5.41 0.95 9.77
C ASP A 32 -4.91 0.10 10.96
N SER A 33 -4.37 -1.09 10.70
CA SER A 33 -3.74 -1.90 11.75
C SER A 33 -2.54 -1.19 12.38
N ILE A 34 -1.73 -0.48 11.58
CA ILE A 34 -0.62 0.33 12.11
C ILE A 34 -1.14 1.42 13.06
N ASP A 35 -2.21 2.11 12.69
CA ASP A 35 -2.79 3.17 13.53
C ASP A 35 -3.32 2.63 14.86
N GLU A 36 -3.95 1.44 14.86
CA GLU A 36 -4.35 0.74 16.08
C GLU A 36 -3.14 0.46 16.99
N HIS A 37 -2.04 -0.05 16.43
CA HIS A 37 -0.81 -0.32 17.20
C HIS A 37 -0.16 0.97 17.72
N VAL A 38 -0.19 2.05 16.95
CA VAL A 38 0.28 3.37 17.40
C VAL A 38 -0.56 3.88 18.57
N ALA A 39 -1.89 3.72 18.53
CA ALA A 39 -2.77 4.07 19.63
C ALA A 39 -2.49 3.23 20.90
N LEU A 40 -2.25 1.92 20.75
CA LEU A 40 -1.86 1.04 21.84
C LEU A 40 -0.50 1.42 22.45
N LEU A 41 0.48 1.77 21.63
CA LEU A 41 1.80 2.25 22.08
C LEU A 41 1.67 3.55 22.89
N ARG A 42 0.90 4.52 22.40
CA ARG A 42 0.71 5.83 23.04
C ARG A 42 -0.12 5.79 24.32
N SER A 43 -1.14 4.93 24.37
CA SER A 43 -1.94 4.72 25.58
C SER A 43 -1.17 4.02 26.69
N GLY A 44 0.01 3.46 26.39
CA GLY A 44 0.80 2.68 27.35
C GLY A 44 0.18 1.33 27.66
N ALA A 45 -0.69 0.82 26.77
CA ALA A 45 -1.34 -0.48 26.91
C ALA A 45 -0.35 -1.65 26.91
N TYR A 46 0.84 -1.49 26.33
CA TYR A 46 1.97 -2.42 26.47
C TYR A 46 2.68 -2.32 27.84
N GLY A 47 1.99 -1.81 28.85
CA GLY A 47 2.51 -1.47 30.17
C GLY A 47 3.28 -2.60 30.83
N SER A 48 4.61 -2.45 30.89
CA SER A 48 5.46 -3.10 31.89
C SER A 48 6.85 -2.46 32.02
N VAL A 49 7.34 -1.69 31.04
CA VAL A 49 8.67 -1.02 31.12
C VAL A 49 8.62 0.30 31.92
N ARG A 50 7.77 0.36 32.97
CA ARG A 50 7.68 1.52 33.89
C ARG A 50 8.33 1.23 35.25
N THR A 51 8.71 -0.01 35.51
CA THR A 51 9.43 -0.42 36.72
C THR A 51 10.93 -0.24 36.51
N GLN A 52 11.53 0.64 37.32
CA GLN A 52 12.98 0.95 37.45
C GLN A 52 13.56 2.03 36.51
N GLY A 53 13.51 3.28 36.96
CA GLY A 53 14.57 4.28 36.75
C GLY A 53 14.79 4.90 35.35
N SER A 54 14.22 4.35 34.27
CA SER A 54 14.48 4.79 32.88
C SER A 54 13.21 5.20 32.12
N THR A 55 12.32 5.95 32.77
CA THR A 55 11.00 6.32 32.21
C THR A 55 11.06 7.36 31.08
N THR A 56 12.02 8.28 31.11
CA THR A 56 12.18 9.33 30.08
C THR A 56 12.76 8.81 28.77
N GLY A 57 13.74 7.90 28.82
CA GLY A 57 14.34 7.29 27.63
C GLY A 57 13.38 6.37 26.89
N TYR A 58 12.63 5.56 27.64
CA TYR A 58 11.62 4.67 27.09
C TYR A 58 10.48 5.44 26.39
N HIS A 59 9.97 6.50 27.00
CA HIS A 59 8.91 7.31 26.40
C HIS A 59 9.35 7.94 25.06
N ARG A 60 10.57 8.48 24.98
CA ARG A 60 11.11 9.01 23.71
C ARG A 60 11.29 7.93 22.65
N ALA A 61 11.71 6.72 23.04
CA ALA A 61 11.84 5.61 22.11
C ALA A 61 10.46 5.19 21.56
N VAL A 62 9.45 5.08 22.41
CA VAL A 62 8.06 4.76 22.02
C VAL A 62 7.50 5.81 21.06
N GLU A 63 7.66 7.11 21.36
CA GLU A 63 7.20 8.19 20.48
C GLU A 63 7.92 8.19 19.12
N SER A 64 9.22 7.89 19.10
CA SER A 64 9.98 7.76 17.86
C SER A 64 9.47 6.60 16.99
N VAL A 65 9.22 5.43 17.59
CA VAL A 65 8.66 4.27 16.89
C VAL A 65 7.25 4.57 16.40
N ALA A 66 6.39 5.14 17.25
CA ALA A 66 5.02 5.51 16.90
C ALA A 66 4.99 6.51 15.73
N SER A 67 5.88 7.51 15.72
CA SER A 67 5.97 8.49 14.64
C SER A 67 6.39 7.86 13.32
N ARG A 68 7.38 6.94 13.34
CA ARG A 68 7.82 6.23 12.13
C ARG A 68 6.73 5.31 11.59
N LEU A 69 5.99 4.63 12.47
CA LEU A 69 4.86 3.80 12.08
C LEU A 69 3.74 4.63 11.44
N ALA A 70 3.35 5.75 12.06
CA ALA A 70 2.35 6.66 11.49
C ALA A 70 2.75 7.21 10.11
N GLN A 71 4.04 7.48 9.91
CA GLN A 71 4.56 7.85 8.59
C GLN A 71 4.37 6.72 7.57
N ARG A 72 4.69 5.47 7.93
CA ARG A 72 4.47 4.31 7.03
C ARG A 72 3.00 4.07 6.71
N ALA A 73 2.10 4.25 7.68
CA ALA A 73 0.66 4.19 7.44
C ALA A 73 0.22 5.26 6.41
N THR A 74 0.78 6.47 6.51
CA THR A 74 0.52 7.55 5.54
C THR A 74 1.01 7.19 4.13
N GLU A 75 2.21 6.63 4.01
CA GLU A 75 2.78 6.18 2.74
C GLU A 75 1.96 5.05 2.12
N LEU A 76 1.52 4.07 2.92
CA LEU A 76 0.63 2.99 2.47
C LEU A 76 -0.70 3.52 1.94
N ARG A 77 -1.31 4.51 2.62
CA ARG A 77 -2.54 5.15 2.13
C ARG A 77 -2.30 5.91 0.83
N ALA A 78 -1.14 6.54 0.65
CA ALA A 78 -0.78 7.18 -0.60
C ALA A 78 -0.62 6.16 -1.74
N ALA A 79 0.04 5.02 -1.47
CA ALA A 79 0.15 3.92 -2.42
C ALA A 79 -1.22 3.34 -2.79
N ALA A 80 -2.11 3.12 -1.81
CA ALA A 80 -3.47 2.63 -2.02
C ALA A 80 -4.30 3.55 -2.94
N ARG A 81 -4.20 4.88 -2.74
CA ARG A 81 -4.84 5.85 -3.64
C ARG A 81 -4.29 5.75 -5.06
N GLY A 82 -2.98 5.63 -5.21
CA GLY A 82 -2.33 5.44 -6.52
C GLY A 82 -2.79 4.17 -7.22
N LEU A 83 -2.88 3.06 -6.49
CA LEU A 83 -3.37 1.78 -7.00
C LEU A 83 -4.86 1.84 -7.39
N THR A 84 -5.67 2.54 -6.61
CA THR A 84 -7.10 2.76 -6.93
C THR A 84 -7.25 3.57 -8.21
N ALA A 85 -6.48 4.65 -8.38
CA ALA A 85 -6.49 5.44 -9.61
C ALA A 85 -6.08 4.60 -10.82
N ARG A 86 -5.00 3.81 -10.69
CA ARG A 86 -4.56 2.89 -11.75
C ARG A 86 -5.58 1.82 -12.10
N SER A 87 -6.23 1.24 -11.09
CA SER A 87 -7.33 0.29 -11.29
C SER A 87 -8.46 0.91 -12.13
N GLY A 88 -8.83 2.16 -11.85
CA GLY A 88 -9.81 2.93 -12.64
C GLY A 88 -9.37 3.18 -14.07
N GLU A 89 -8.13 3.64 -14.29
CA GLU A 89 -7.57 3.86 -15.64
C GLU A 89 -7.58 2.58 -16.49
N ILE A 90 -7.26 1.43 -15.90
CA ILE A 90 -7.29 0.13 -16.59
C ILE A 90 -8.73 -0.23 -16.96
N ALA A 91 -9.68 -0.09 -16.03
CA ALA A 91 -11.08 -0.40 -16.28
C ALA A 91 -11.68 0.46 -17.41
N GLU A 92 -11.38 1.77 -17.40
CA GLU A 92 -11.81 2.68 -18.48
C GLU A 92 -11.20 2.30 -19.84
N ALA A 93 -9.93 1.90 -19.86
CA ALA A 93 -9.26 1.44 -21.08
C ALA A 93 -9.86 0.14 -21.62
N ASP A 94 -10.20 -0.80 -20.73
CA ASP A 94 -10.83 -2.07 -21.06
C ASP A 94 -12.26 -1.84 -21.61
N ASP A 95 -13.05 -0.98 -20.97
CA ASP A 95 -14.38 -0.60 -21.46
C ASP A 95 -14.32 0.06 -22.84
N ALA A 96 -13.36 0.96 -23.05
CA ALA A 96 -13.15 1.60 -24.35
C ALA A 96 -12.68 0.59 -25.43
N ALA A 97 -11.90 -0.43 -25.05
CA ALA A 97 -11.54 -1.52 -25.95
C ALA A 97 -12.74 -2.40 -26.30
N ALA A 98 -13.55 -2.80 -25.31
CA ALA A 98 -14.75 -3.60 -25.50
C ALA A 98 -15.76 -2.91 -26.43
N GLN A 99 -16.00 -1.61 -26.23
CA GLN A 99 -16.90 -0.83 -27.10
C GLN A 99 -16.40 -0.76 -28.55
N ARG A 100 -15.09 -0.64 -28.76
CA ARG A 100 -14.49 -0.67 -30.11
C ARG A 100 -14.68 -2.03 -30.78
N ILE A 101 -14.48 -3.12 -30.05
CA ILE A 101 -14.68 -4.48 -30.55
C ILE A 101 -16.15 -4.69 -30.97
N VAL A 102 -17.10 -4.33 -30.11
CA VAL A 102 -18.55 -4.44 -30.42
C VAL A 102 -18.92 -3.62 -31.65
N ARG A 103 -18.33 -2.42 -31.82
CA ARG A 103 -18.58 -1.57 -32.98
C ARG A 103 -18.03 -2.19 -34.27
N LEU A 104 -16.83 -2.77 -34.23
CA LEU A 104 -16.22 -3.45 -35.37
C LEU A 104 -17.00 -4.70 -35.76
N ASP A 105 -17.43 -5.50 -34.79
CA ASP A 105 -18.23 -6.70 -35.04
C ASP A 105 -19.59 -6.35 -35.68
N ARG A 106 -20.30 -5.33 -35.16
CA ARG A 106 -21.54 -4.85 -35.79
C ARG A 106 -21.35 -4.28 -37.20
N GLY A 107 -20.21 -3.67 -37.48
CA GLY A 107 -19.88 -3.14 -38.80
C GLY A 107 -19.51 -4.22 -39.82
N ARG A 108 -19.08 -5.41 -39.36
CA ARG A 108 -18.70 -6.54 -40.21
C ARG A 108 -19.89 -7.26 -40.85
N TRP A 109 -21.07 -7.20 -40.22
CA TRP A 109 -22.29 -7.88 -40.67
C TRP A 109 -23.29 -6.96 -41.37
N ARG A 110 -22.84 -5.78 -41.80
CA ARG A 110 -23.59 -4.84 -42.64
C ARG A 110 -22.93 -4.74 -44.01
#